data_AF-A0A3D4PEH8-F1
#
_entry.id   AF-A0A3D4PEH8-F1
#
_cell.length_a   1.000
_cell.length_b   1.000
_cell.length_c   1.000
_cell.angle_alpha   90.00
_cell.angle_beta   90.00
_cell.angle_gamma   90.00
#
_symmetry.space_group_name_H-M   'P 1'
#
loop_
_entity.id
_entity.type
_entity.pdbx_description
1 polymer ?
#
loop_
_entity_poly.entity_id
_entity_poly.type
_entity_poly.pdbx_seq_one_letter_code
_entity_poly.pdbx_strand_id
1 'polypeptide(L)'
;MRFPHPAGTIFRHLLQKDKFMLRLMMLSGLMGGMLCSSVFAQTYTTKKGQNPAFAEVTDDPALPRVLIVGDSISIGYTPALREILKGKANVHRIPTNGGPTSRGIESIDNWLGDGNWDVIHFNWGLHDIVYMTKEGVKNSEQKGQHQVPIEDYEKNLRTLVERMGKTGAKLIWRNTTPVPENSAYRVAGEELPYNAVAARIMKEHNIPTDDHHTYVMKHMSEVQRPENVHFTQEGSRRLAELAAKAIEEQLK
;
A
#
# COMPACT_ATOMS: atom_id res chain seq x y z
N MET A 1 -56.22 -35.84 -90.57
CA MET A 1 -55.63 -34.49 -90.41
C MET A 1 -54.11 -34.67 -90.50
N ARG A 2 -53.46 -34.23 -91.59
CA ARG A 2 -52.66 -32.98 -91.68
C ARG A 2 -51.56 -32.86 -90.60
N PHE A 3 -50.34 -33.25 -90.96
CA PHE A 3 -49.09 -32.65 -90.45
C PHE A 3 -48.90 -31.23 -91.03
N PRO A 4 -48.00 -30.40 -90.46
CA PRO A 4 -46.66 -30.29 -91.08
C PRO A 4 -45.47 -30.10 -90.11
N HIS A 5 -44.25 -30.28 -90.66
CA HIS A 5 -42.94 -29.80 -90.17
C HIS A 5 -42.56 -28.50 -90.92
N PRO A 6 -41.38 -27.84 -90.74
CA PRO A 6 -40.16 -28.18 -89.96
C PRO A 6 -39.96 -27.14 -88.81
N ALA A 7 -38.81 -26.61 -88.36
CA ALA A 7 -37.37 -26.66 -88.70
C ALA A 7 -36.49 -26.19 -87.50
N GLY A 8 -35.15 -26.21 -87.63
CA GLY A 8 -34.26 -25.36 -86.81
C GLY A 8 -32.95 -25.97 -86.28
N THR A 9 -31.95 -26.17 -87.14
CA THR A 9 -30.58 -26.60 -86.76
C THR A 9 -29.70 -25.42 -86.32
N ILE A 10 -28.74 -25.62 -85.38
CA ILE A 10 -27.27 -25.34 -85.53
C ILE A 10 -26.51 -25.32 -84.18
N PHE A 11 -25.59 -26.29 -84.02
CA PHE A 11 -24.21 -26.17 -83.51
C PHE A 11 -23.80 -25.01 -82.56
N ARG A 12 -23.24 -25.33 -81.37
CA ARG A 12 -21.76 -25.33 -81.13
C ARG A 12 -21.30 -25.83 -79.76
N HIS A 13 -20.08 -26.40 -79.78
CA HIS A 13 -19.15 -26.70 -78.68
C HIS A 13 -19.06 -25.63 -77.57
N LEU A 14 -18.84 -26.07 -76.32
CA LEU A 14 -17.58 -25.79 -75.60
C LEU A 14 -17.36 -26.73 -74.40
N LEU A 15 -16.09 -26.84 -73.97
CA LEU A 15 -15.58 -27.83 -73.02
C LEU A 15 -15.76 -27.42 -71.55
N GLN A 16 -16.05 -28.39 -70.68
CA GLN A 16 -15.52 -28.39 -69.32
C GLN A 16 -15.16 -29.83 -68.92
N LYS A 17 -13.94 -30.03 -68.40
CA LYS A 17 -13.44 -31.35 -67.96
C LYS A 17 -13.45 -31.43 -66.45
N ASP A 18 -13.81 -32.62 -65.96
CA ASP A 18 -14.14 -32.86 -64.56
C ASP A 18 -12.99 -33.57 -63.80
N LYS A 19 -12.94 -33.35 -62.48
CA LYS A 19 -12.14 -34.08 -61.46
C LYS A 19 -10.63 -34.27 -61.69
N PHE A 20 -9.86 -33.34 -61.13
CA PHE A 20 -8.58 -33.64 -60.47
C PHE A 20 -8.76 -33.47 -58.95
N MET A 21 -8.52 -34.51 -58.15
CA MET A 21 -8.14 -34.33 -56.75
C MET A 21 -7.33 -35.52 -56.25
N LEU A 22 -6.02 -35.32 -56.10
CA LEU A 22 -5.06 -36.31 -55.61
C LEU A 22 -4.78 -36.05 -54.12
N ARG A 23 -4.43 -37.10 -53.38
CA ARG A 23 -3.98 -37.00 -51.97
C ARG A 23 -2.86 -35.97 -51.81
N LEU A 24 -2.92 -35.14 -50.78
CA LEU A 24 -1.70 -34.61 -50.15
C LEU A 24 -1.86 -34.43 -48.63
N MET A 25 -0.96 -35.11 -47.91
CA MET A 25 -0.42 -34.89 -46.56
C MET A 25 -1.29 -34.13 -45.52
N MET A 26 -1.60 -34.83 -44.42
CA MET A 26 -1.74 -34.16 -43.13
C MET A 26 -0.40 -33.52 -42.75
N LEU A 27 -0.39 -32.22 -42.46
CA LEU A 27 0.72 -31.59 -41.75
C LEU A 27 0.20 -31.12 -40.38
N SER A 28 0.50 -31.90 -39.34
CA SER A 28 0.08 -31.62 -37.97
C SER A 28 0.94 -30.49 -37.37
N GLY A 29 0.67 -29.26 -37.82
CA GLY A 29 1.25 -28.06 -37.23
C GLY A 29 0.76 -27.88 -35.80
N LEU A 30 1.53 -28.38 -34.82
CA LEU A 30 1.46 -27.87 -33.46
C LEU A 30 1.95 -26.42 -33.49
N MET A 31 1.04 -25.51 -33.80
CA MET A 31 1.20 -24.09 -33.55
C MET A 31 1.20 -23.93 -32.03
N GLY A 32 2.37 -24.10 -31.42
CA GLY A 32 2.60 -23.95 -29.99
C GLY A 32 2.33 -22.50 -29.61
N GLY A 33 1.06 -22.20 -29.31
CA GLY A 33 0.59 -20.89 -28.93
C GLY A 33 1.28 -20.50 -27.63
N MET A 34 2.40 -19.77 -27.76
CA MET A 34 3.10 -19.17 -26.65
C MET A 34 2.19 -18.07 -26.10
N LEU A 35 1.29 -18.48 -25.20
CA LEU A 35 0.44 -17.60 -24.43
C LEU A 35 1.36 -16.66 -23.68
N CYS A 36 1.55 -15.48 -24.26
CA CYS A 36 2.31 -14.41 -23.67
C CYS A 36 1.46 -13.87 -22.53
N SER A 37 1.49 -14.58 -21.39
CA SER A 37 0.80 -14.22 -20.17
C SER A 37 1.12 -12.77 -19.87
N SER A 38 0.12 -11.90 -19.97
CA SER A 38 0.28 -10.48 -19.72
C SER A 38 0.76 -10.34 -18.28
N VAL A 39 2.04 -10.01 -18.12
CA VAL A 39 2.65 -9.76 -16.81
C VAL A 39 2.01 -8.48 -16.30
N PHE A 40 0.91 -8.64 -15.57
CA PHE A 40 0.40 -7.61 -14.69
C PHE A 40 1.56 -7.24 -13.77
N ALA A 41 1.92 -5.97 -13.78
CA ALA A 41 3.02 -5.46 -13.00
C ALA A 41 2.45 -4.33 -12.16
N GLN A 42 2.76 -4.33 -10.87
CA GLN A 42 2.27 -3.28 -10.01
C GLN A 42 2.80 -1.92 -10.48
N THR A 43 1.91 -0.92 -10.56
CA THR A 43 2.29 0.45 -10.90
C THR A 43 1.76 1.46 -9.88
N TYR A 44 2.48 2.59 -9.80
CA TYR A 44 2.20 3.71 -8.91
C TYR A 44 2.11 4.99 -9.74
N THR A 45 0.88 5.43 -10.05
CA THR A 45 0.63 6.57 -10.92
C THR A 45 0.47 7.86 -10.11
N THR A 46 1.41 8.80 -10.27
CA THR A 46 1.39 10.10 -9.58
C THR A 46 0.99 11.20 -10.55
N LYS A 47 -0.04 11.99 -10.22
CA LYS A 47 -0.47 13.15 -11.02
C LYS A 47 0.52 14.32 -10.84
N LYS A 48 0.66 15.19 -11.85
CA LYS A 48 1.63 16.30 -11.82
C LYS A 48 1.38 17.20 -10.60
N GLY A 49 2.37 17.32 -9.71
CA GLY A 49 2.28 18.11 -8.47
C GLY A 49 1.69 17.36 -7.27
N GLN A 50 1.21 16.13 -7.44
CA GLN A 50 0.81 15.25 -6.34
C GLN A 50 2.06 14.68 -5.63
N ASN A 51 1.99 14.49 -4.31
CA ASN A 51 3.03 13.79 -3.57
C ASN A 51 2.97 12.26 -3.90
N PRO A 52 4.08 11.62 -4.34
CA PRO A 52 4.10 10.20 -4.75
C PRO A 52 3.66 9.19 -3.68
N ALA A 53 3.66 9.56 -2.40
CA ALA A 53 3.08 8.72 -1.35
C ALA A 53 1.58 8.45 -1.58
N PHE A 54 0.88 9.38 -2.24
CA PHE A 54 -0.55 9.30 -2.56
C PHE A 54 -0.80 8.80 -3.99
N ALA A 55 0.22 8.28 -4.68
CA ALA A 55 0.07 7.75 -6.03
C ALA A 55 -1.02 6.65 -6.10
N GLU A 56 -1.82 6.70 -7.16
CA GLU A 56 -2.84 5.70 -7.48
C GLU A 56 -2.16 4.35 -7.74
N VAL A 57 -2.63 3.31 -7.08
CA VAL A 57 -2.02 1.97 -7.13
C VAL A 57 -2.83 1.11 -8.10
N THR A 58 -2.15 0.52 -9.08
CA THR A 58 -2.67 -0.62 -9.83
C THR A 58 -1.93 -1.86 -9.36
N ASP A 59 -2.67 -2.82 -8.82
CA ASP A 59 -2.11 -4.05 -8.26
C ASP A 59 -1.65 -5.02 -9.35
N ASP A 60 -0.59 -5.76 -9.04
CA ASP A 60 -0.37 -7.07 -9.64
C ASP A 60 -1.18 -8.10 -8.84
N PRO A 61 -2.19 -8.78 -9.41
CA PRO A 61 -3.02 -9.75 -8.70
C PRO A 61 -2.26 -11.01 -8.24
N ALA A 62 -0.99 -11.20 -8.64
CA ALA A 62 -0.13 -12.25 -8.11
C ALA A 62 0.65 -11.84 -6.84
N LEU A 63 0.57 -10.58 -6.40
CA LEU A 63 1.29 -10.06 -5.23
C LEU A 63 0.37 -9.78 -4.03
N PRO A 64 0.85 -10.03 -2.80
CA PRO A 64 0.10 -9.73 -1.57
C PRO A 64 -0.11 -8.23 -1.37
N ARG A 65 -1.24 -7.83 -0.79
CA ARG A 65 -1.64 -6.44 -0.55
C ARG A 65 -1.23 -5.98 0.85
N VAL A 66 -0.52 -4.86 0.91
CA VAL A 66 0.00 -4.25 2.14
C VAL A 66 -0.60 -2.86 2.31
N LEU A 67 -1.20 -2.57 3.46
CA LEU A 67 -1.70 -1.23 3.81
C LEU A 67 -0.79 -0.55 4.84
N ILE A 68 -0.30 0.64 4.50
CA ILE A 68 0.40 1.53 5.44
C ILE A 68 -0.60 2.52 6.08
N VAL A 69 -0.79 2.44 7.40
CA VAL A 69 -1.65 3.33 8.20
C VAL A 69 -0.76 4.21 9.08
N GLY A 70 -0.71 5.52 8.82
CA GLY A 70 0.10 6.40 9.65
C GLY A 70 0.18 7.85 9.18
N ASP A 71 1.03 8.62 9.87
CA ASP A 71 1.09 10.07 9.80
C ASP A 71 2.03 10.63 8.71
N SER A 72 2.54 11.85 8.90
CA SER A 72 3.50 12.48 8.00
C SER A 72 4.84 11.75 7.89
N ILE A 73 5.20 10.89 8.85
CA ILE A 73 6.42 10.07 8.75
C ILE A 73 6.21 8.89 7.80
N SER A 74 5.02 8.27 7.79
CA SER A 74 4.70 7.21 6.81
C SER A 74 4.52 7.78 5.39
N ILE A 75 3.96 8.99 5.27
CA ILE A 75 3.98 9.76 4.01
C ILE A 75 5.42 9.94 3.51
N GLY A 76 6.36 10.24 4.40
CA GLY A 76 7.78 10.43 4.07
C GLY A 76 8.46 9.18 3.50
N TYR A 77 8.28 8.01 4.13
CA TYR A 77 8.98 6.78 3.70
C TYR A 77 8.26 5.98 2.60
N THR A 78 6.94 6.16 2.39
CA THR A 78 6.17 5.34 1.44
C THR A 78 6.76 5.29 0.01
N PRO A 79 7.24 6.39 -0.61
CA PRO A 79 7.81 6.32 -1.97
C PRO A 79 8.99 5.36 -2.07
N ALA A 80 9.94 5.41 -1.13
CA ALA A 80 11.08 4.48 -1.10
C ALA A 80 10.65 3.04 -0.76
N LEU A 81 9.64 2.87 0.10
CA LEU A 81 9.10 1.55 0.44
C LEU A 81 8.50 0.85 -0.79
N ARG A 82 7.81 1.63 -1.64
CA ARG A 82 7.24 1.20 -2.93
C ARG A 82 8.31 0.81 -3.96
N GLU A 83 9.47 1.45 -3.93
CA GLU A 83 10.63 1.07 -4.74
C GLU A 83 11.27 -0.25 -4.26
N ILE A 84 11.43 -0.42 -2.94
CA ILE A 84 12.10 -1.58 -2.33
C ILE A 84 11.25 -2.85 -2.44
N LEU A 85 9.93 -2.74 -2.26
CA LEU A 85 8.98 -3.87 -2.35
C LEU A 85 8.42 -4.11 -3.77
N LYS A 86 8.97 -3.44 -4.79
CA LYS A 86 8.55 -3.60 -6.19
C LYS A 86 8.70 -5.06 -6.64
N GLY A 87 7.62 -5.67 -7.12
CA GLY A 87 7.59 -7.07 -7.52
C GLY A 87 7.55 -8.06 -6.35
N LYS A 88 7.31 -7.58 -5.12
CA LYS A 88 7.14 -8.40 -3.91
C LYS A 88 5.79 -8.18 -3.23
N ALA A 89 5.28 -6.95 -3.23
CA ALA A 89 4.05 -6.59 -2.52
C ALA A 89 3.35 -5.37 -3.11
N ASN A 90 2.01 -5.39 -3.12
CA ASN A 90 1.18 -4.26 -3.49
C ASN A 90 1.06 -3.25 -2.34
N VAL A 91 1.93 -2.23 -2.27
CA VAL A 91 1.99 -1.27 -1.13
C VAL A 91 1.03 -0.09 -1.30
N HIS A 92 -0.14 -0.20 -0.68
CA HIS A 92 -1.12 0.86 -0.49
C HIS A 92 -0.79 1.70 0.77
N ARG A 93 -1.34 2.93 0.84
CA ARG A 93 -1.40 3.69 2.09
C ARG A 93 -2.72 4.45 2.18
N ILE A 94 -3.15 4.77 3.40
CA ILE A 94 -4.36 5.57 3.63
C ILE A 94 -4.31 6.91 2.86
N PRO A 95 -5.40 7.41 2.26
CA PRO A 95 -5.36 8.57 1.35
C PRO A 95 -5.17 9.93 2.06
N THR A 96 -4.73 9.94 3.32
CA THR A 96 -4.60 11.13 4.17
C THR A 96 -3.39 11.02 5.11
N ASN A 97 -3.18 12.01 5.98
CA ASN A 97 -2.32 11.87 7.16
C ASN A 97 -3.18 11.21 8.27
N GLY A 98 -2.69 10.12 8.85
CA GLY A 98 -3.37 9.35 9.90
C GLY A 98 -3.67 10.15 11.16
N GLY A 99 -2.90 11.21 11.45
CA GLY A 99 -3.10 12.09 12.58
C GLY A 99 -3.04 11.35 13.93
N PRO A 100 -3.77 11.80 14.96
CA PRO A 100 -3.84 11.11 16.25
C PRO A 100 -4.75 9.88 16.19
N THR A 101 -4.66 9.02 17.20
CA THR A 101 -5.53 7.83 17.36
C THR A 101 -7.03 8.15 17.29
N SER A 102 -7.47 9.32 17.77
CA SER A 102 -8.87 9.77 17.69
C SER A 102 -9.36 9.91 16.24
N ARG A 103 -8.55 10.48 15.35
CA ARG A 103 -8.80 10.50 13.90
C ARG A 103 -8.80 9.09 13.31
N GLY A 104 -7.99 8.19 13.86
CA GLY A 104 -8.04 6.76 13.58
C GLY A 104 -9.43 6.18 13.88
N ILE A 105 -9.97 6.40 15.08
CA ILE A 105 -11.30 5.90 15.48
C ILE A 105 -12.40 6.38 14.53
N GLU A 106 -12.37 7.66 14.13
CA GLU A 106 -13.30 8.25 13.16
C GLU A 106 -13.22 7.66 11.75
N SER A 107 -12.05 7.10 11.37
CA SER A 107 -11.71 6.84 9.97
C SER A 107 -11.37 5.39 9.62
N ILE A 108 -11.15 4.52 10.61
CA ILE A 108 -10.51 3.21 10.40
C ILE A 108 -11.30 2.30 9.45
N ASP A 109 -12.64 2.29 9.52
CA ASP A 109 -13.48 1.53 8.58
C ASP A 109 -13.28 2.01 7.13
N ASN A 110 -13.26 3.33 6.90
CA ASN A 110 -13.05 3.93 5.59
C ASN A 110 -11.60 3.75 5.07
N TRP A 111 -10.63 3.56 5.98
CA TRP A 111 -9.23 3.32 5.62
C TRP A 111 -8.93 1.85 5.33
N LEU A 112 -9.67 0.92 5.96
CA LEU A 112 -9.60 -0.51 5.64
C LEU A 112 -10.42 -0.85 4.38
N GLY A 113 -11.54 -0.15 4.16
CA GLY A 113 -12.40 -0.33 2.98
C GLY A 113 -12.86 -1.78 2.81
N ASP A 114 -12.82 -2.26 1.57
CA ASP A 114 -13.19 -3.65 1.20
C ASP A 114 -12.21 -4.72 1.73
N GLY A 115 -11.23 -4.35 2.55
CA GLY A 115 -10.63 -5.23 3.57
C GLY A 115 -9.59 -6.26 3.11
N ASN A 116 -9.41 -6.48 1.81
CA ASN A 116 -8.46 -7.45 1.27
C ASN A 116 -6.99 -6.99 1.47
N TRP A 117 -6.44 -7.28 2.65
CA TRP A 117 -5.08 -6.95 3.08
C TRP A 117 -4.40 -8.18 3.66
N ASP A 118 -3.23 -8.54 3.14
CA ASP A 118 -2.39 -9.60 3.71
C ASP A 118 -1.60 -9.08 4.91
N VAL A 119 -1.17 -7.80 4.85
CA VAL A 119 -0.43 -7.12 5.92
C VAL A 119 -0.97 -5.70 6.13
N ILE A 120 -1.10 -5.29 7.40
CA ILE A 120 -1.33 -3.89 7.78
C ILE A 120 -0.17 -3.44 8.66
N HIS A 121 0.62 -2.48 8.17
CA HIS A 121 1.73 -1.85 8.90
C HIS A 121 1.29 -0.48 9.40
N PHE A 122 1.36 -0.24 10.71
CA PHE A 122 0.68 0.91 11.32
C PHE A 122 1.45 1.64 12.43
N ASN A 123 1.22 2.97 12.53
CA ASN A 123 1.70 3.80 13.63
C ASN A 123 0.72 4.93 13.99
N TRP A 124 0.58 5.18 15.30
CA TRP A 124 0.06 6.41 15.91
C TRP A 124 0.91 6.76 17.14
N GLY A 125 0.96 8.03 17.54
CA GLY A 125 1.75 8.50 18.69
C GLY A 125 2.24 9.94 18.54
N LEU A 126 2.97 10.26 17.45
CA LEU A 126 3.53 11.60 17.25
C LEU A 126 2.46 12.71 17.17
N HIS A 127 1.25 12.41 16.70
CA HIS A 127 0.16 13.38 16.69
C HIS A 127 -0.62 13.41 18.01
N ASP A 128 -0.64 12.31 18.76
CA ASP A 128 -1.30 12.19 20.05
C ASP A 128 -0.61 13.05 21.11
N ILE A 129 0.73 13.00 21.18
CA ILE A 129 1.57 13.77 22.13
C ILE A 129 1.67 15.27 21.84
N VAL A 130 0.98 15.80 20.82
CA VAL A 130 1.02 17.24 20.49
C VAL A 130 0.37 18.05 21.62
N TYR A 131 1.09 19.01 22.20
CA TYR A 131 0.51 19.93 23.18
C TYR A 131 -0.59 20.81 22.56
N MET A 132 -1.70 20.94 23.29
CA MET A 132 -2.88 21.72 22.89
C MET A 132 -3.24 22.76 23.96
N THR A 133 -3.72 23.93 23.52
CA THR A 133 -4.38 24.91 24.36
C THR A 133 -5.78 24.41 24.75
N LYS A 134 -6.44 25.08 25.72
CA LYS A 134 -7.80 24.70 26.17
C LYS A 134 -8.86 24.86 25.07
N GLU A 135 -8.55 25.69 24.08
CA GLU A 135 -9.36 26.03 22.91
C GLU A 135 -9.15 25.06 21.73
N GLY A 136 -8.34 24.01 21.91
CA GLY A 136 -8.10 22.99 20.88
C GLY A 136 -7.12 23.40 19.77
N VAL A 137 -6.29 24.42 20.02
CA VAL A 137 -5.22 24.86 19.09
C VAL A 137 -3.88 24.26 19.52
N LYS A 138 -2.98 23.96 18.59
CA LYS A 138 -1.64 23.44 18.92
C LYS A 138 -0.82 24.50 19.68
N ASN A 139 -0.27 24.13 20.82
CA ASN A 139 0.46 25.04 21.70
C ASN A 139 1.98 24.88 21.56
N SER A 140 2.64 25.88 20.97
CA SER A 140 4.11 25.90 20.86
C SER A 140 4.82 26.15 22.19
N GLU A 141 4.13 26.63 23.23
CA GLU A 141 4.70 26.80 24.57
C GLU A 141 4.81 25.48 25.37
N GLN A 142 4.40 24.34 24.80
CA GLN A 142 4.40 23.01 25.46
C GLN A 142 3.67 23.02 26.82
N LYS A 143 2.55 23.75 26.90
CA LYS A 143 1.67 23.85 28.09
C LYS A 143 0.26 23.35 27.77
N GLY A 144 -0.44 22.86 28.78
CA GLY A 144 -1.78 22.31 28.65
C GLY A 144 -1.74 20.78 28.68
N GLN A 145 -2.44 20.14 27.76
CA GLN A 145 -2.54 18.68 27.65
C GLN A 145 -2.14 18.21 26.25
N HIS A 146 -1.77 16.93 26.12
CA HIS A 146 -1.58 16.29 24.83
C HIS A 146 -2.91 16.21 24.04
N GLN A 147 -2.83 16.18 22.71
CA GLN A 147 -3.97 16.14 21.78
C GLN A 147 -4.82 14.88 21.97
N VAL A 148 -4.23 13.78 22.43
CA VAL A 148 -4.92 12.64 23.03
C VAL A 148 -4.17 12.27 24.31
N PRO A 149 -4.77 12.41 25.52
CA PRO A 149 -4.18 11.93 26.77
C PRO A 149 -3.86 10.43 26.73
N ILE A 150 -2.91 9.97 27.54
CA ILE A 150 -2.36 8.61 27.41
C ILE A 150 -3.38 7.50 27.72
N GLU A 151 -4.36 7.80 28.57
CA GLU A 151 -5.50 6.92 28.90
C GLU A 151 -6.45 6.74 27.70
N ASP A 152 -6.76 7.84 27.00
CA ASP A 152 -7.54 7.79 25.76
C ASP A 152 -6.72 7.17 24.61
N TYR A 153 -5.40 7.36 24.59
CA TYR A 153 -4.51 6.70 23.62
C TYR A 153 -4.52 5.17 23.80
N GLU A 154 -4.44 4.63 25.02
CA GLU A 154 -4.60 3.19 25.26
C GLU A 154 -5.95 2.69 24.75
N LYS A 155 -7.04 3.36 25.17
CA LYS A 155 -8.42 2.99 24.80
C LYS A 155 -8.63 3.00 23.28
N ASN A 156 -8.18 4.06 22.60
CA ASN A 156 -8.27 4.18 21.16
C ASN A 156 -7.41 3.12 20.46
N LEU A 157 -6.16 2.94 20.87
CA LEU A 157 -5.23 2.02 20.22
C LEU A 157 -5.69 0.56 20.35
N ARG A 158 -6.27 0.17 21.49
CA ARG A 158 -6.95 -1.14 21.64
C ARG A 158 -8.07 -1.33 20.62
N THR A 159 -8.96 -0.34 20.52
CA THR A 159 -10.09 -0.37 19.58
C THR A 159 -9.63 -0.46 18.12
N LEU A 160 -8.55 0.27 17.77
CA LEU A 160 -7.92 0.24 16.46
C LEU A 160 -7.27 -1.11 16.16
N VAL A 161 -6.51 -1.67 17.09
CA VAL A 161 -5.88 -2.99 16.98
C VAL A 161 -6.92 -4.09 16.79
N GLU A 162 -7.98 -4.11 17.61
CA GLU A 162 -9.09 -5.05 17.45
C GLU A 162 -9.80 -4.88 16.09
N ARG A 163 -10.01 -3.64 15.64
CA ARG A 163 -10.72 -3.38 14.37
C ARG A 163 -9.88 -3.78 13.16
N MET A 164 -8.57 -3.55 13.18
CA MET A 164 -7.67 -4.04 12.13
C MET A 164 -7.56 -5.56 12.15
N GLY A 165 -7.47 -6.18 13.33
CA GLY A 165 -7.40 -7.64 13.47
C GLY A 165 -8.63 -8.38 12.91
N LYS A 166 -9.81 -7.74 12.96
CA LYS A 166 -11.05 -8.26 12.34
C LYS A 166 -11.01 -8.36 10.79
N THR A 167 -9.95 -7.88 10.13
CA THR A 167 -9.72 -8.14 8.69
C THR A 167 -9.05 -9.47 8.40
N GLY A 168 -8.40 -10.09 9.40
CA GLY A 168 -7.55 -11.28 9.19
C GLY A 168 -6.12 -10.99 8.71
N ALA A 169 -5.81 -9.73 8.38
CA ALA A 169 -4.46 -9.33 7.96
C ALA A 169 -3.40 -9.55 9.06
N LYS A 170 -2.17 -9.90 8.67
CA LYS A 170 -1.02 -9.90 9.58
C LYS A 170 -0.72 -8.44 9.97
N LEU A 171 -0.81 -8.11 11.26
CA LEU A 171 -0.57 -6.75 11.74
C LEU A 171 0.91 -6.55 12.07
N ILE A 172 1.45 -5.37 11.78
CA ILE A 172 2.80 -4.93 12.21
C ILE A 172 2.66 -3.55 12.85
N TRP A 173 3.00 -3.43 14.13
CA TRP A 173 3.08 -2.12 14.78
C TRP A 173 4.46 -1.53 14.61
N ARG A 174 4.54 -0.35 14.01
CA ARG A 174 5.75 0.46 13.95
C ARG A 174 5.71 1.45 15.12
N ASN A 175 6.71 1.43 15.99
CA ASN A 175 6.71 2.29 17.18
C ASN A 175 6.94 3.79 16.86
N THR A 176 6.58 4.67 17.78
CA THR A 176 6.71 6.13 17.58
C THR A 176 8.18 6.49 17.56
N THR A 177 8.64 7.13 16.47
CA THR A 177 10.00 7.63 16.34
C THR A 177 10.27 8.79 17.31
N PRO A 178 11.53 9.01 17.72
CA PRO A 178 11.84 9.97 18.78
C PRO A 178 11.46 11.40 18.41
N VAL A 179 11.24 12.21 19.44
CA VAL A 179 11.07 13.66 19.33
C VAL A 179 12.43 14.34 19.57
N PRO A 180 13.04 14.99 18.56
CA PRO A 180 14.27 15.77 18.77
C PRO A 180 14.04 16.92 19.75
N GLU A 181 15.10 17.29 20.49
CA GLU A 181 15.10 18.50 21.32
C GLU A 181 14.64 19.74 20.56
N ASN A 182 14.03 20.69 21.27
CA ASN A 182 13.41 21.91 20.74
C ASN A 182 12.27 21.69 19.71
N SER A 183 11.79 20.45 19.50
CA SER A 183 10.70 20.17 18.55
C SER A 183 9.43 20.96 18.86
N ALA A 184 8.89 21.63 17.84
CA ALA A 184 7.64 22.36 17.99
C ALA A 184 6.48 21.45 18.47
N TYR A 185 5.75 21.95 19.48
CA TYR A 185 4.54 21.36 20.07
C TYR A 185 4.71 20.04 20.85
N ARG A 186 5.94 19.61 21.18
CA ARG A 186 6.25 18.34 21.89
C ARG A 186 7.54 18.47 22.69
N VAL A 187 7.72 17.72 23.77
CA VAL A 187 9.02 17.62 24.46
C VAL A 187 9.68 16.27 24.14
N ALA A 188 11.01 16.22 24.14
CA ALA A 188 11.78 15.01 23.88
C ALA A 188 11.51 13.94 24.96
N GLY A 189 11.27 12.69 24.54
CA GLY A 189 11.02 11.57 25.45
C GLY A 189 9.55 11.36 25.86
N GLU A 190 8.64 12.28 25.52
CA GLU A 190 7.19 12.11 25.76
C GLU A 190 6.56 11.02 24.90
N GLU A 191 7.23 10.63 23.82
CA GLU A 191 6.90 9.43 23.04
C GLU A 191 7.15 8.12 23.81
N LEU A 192 7.99 8.11 24.85
CA LEU A 192 8.39 6.88 25.55
C LEU A 192 7.24 6.24 26.35
N PRO A 193 6.45 6.97 27.16
CA PRO A 193 5.26 6.40 27.82
C PRO A 193 4.22 5.88 26.81
N TYR A 194 3.99 6.59 25.72
CA TYR A 194 3.04 6.19 24.67
C TYR A 194 3.53 4.91 23.96
N ASN A 195 4.83 4.83 23.65
CA ASN A 195 5.46 3.62 23.13
C ASN A 195 5.37 2.44 24.11
N ALA A 196 5.51 2.67 25.42
CA ALA A 196 5.39 1.61 26.43
C ALA A 196 3.95 1.07 26.54
N VAL A 197 2.95 1.95 26.49
CA VAL A 197 1.51 1.58 26.42
C VAL A 197 1.22 0.78 25.15
N ALA A 198 1.67 1.28 23.99
CA ALA A 198 1.47 0.60 22.72
C ALA A 198 2.16 -0.76 22.67
N ALA A 199 3.43 -0.87 23.08
CA ALA A 199 4.18 -2.13 23.12
C ALA A 199 3.51 -3.18 24.02
N ARG A 200 2.89 -2.77 25.14
CA ARG A 200 2.09 -3.67 25.98
C ARG A 200 0.86 -4.19 25.23
N ILE A 201 0.09 -3.32 24.57
CA ILE A 201 -1.07 -3.72 23.76
C ILE A 201 -0.63 -4.68 22.63
N MET A 202 0.47 -4.39 21.92
CA MET A 202 0.96 -5.27 20.86
C MET A 202 1.36 -6.65 21.39
N LYS A 203 1.99 -6.71 22.56
CA LYS A 203 2.30 -7.98 23.24
C LYS A 203 1.04 -8.76 23.63
N GLU A 204 0.01 -8.09 24.15
CA GLU A 204 -1.28 -8.72 24.49
C GLU A 204 -1.97 -9.32 23.24
N HIS A 205 -1.83 -8.68 22.07
CA HIS A 205 -2.40 -9.14 20.80
C HIS A 205 -1.44 -9.98 19.91
N ASN A 206 -0.23 -10.30 20.39
CA ASN A 206 0.83 -11.01 19.64
C ASN A 206 1.30 -10.31 18.34
N ILE A 207 1.25 -8.99 18.30
CA ILE A 207 1.63 -8.17 17.13
C ILE A 207 3.14 -7.88 17.15
N PRO A 208 3.89 -8.19 16.08
CA PRO A 208 5.31 -7.85 15.98
C PRO A 208 5.55 -6.34 15.97
N THR A 209 6.67 -5.92 16.55
CA THR A 209 7.11 -4.52 16.61
C THR A 209 8.22 -4.26 15.59
N ASP A 210 8.01 -3.25 14.74
CA ASP A 210 9.00 -2.66 13.85
C ASP A 210 9.64 -1.44 14.56
N ASP A 211 10.81 -1.66 15.15
CA ASP A 211 11.47 -0.73 16.07
C ASP A 211 12.28 0.36 15.35
N HIS A 212 11.56 1.31 14.76
CA HIS A 212 12.16 2.54 14.23
C HIS A 212 12.70 3.44 15.34
N HIS A 213 12.14 3.40 16.56
CA HIS A 213 12.56 4.26 17.66
C HIS A 213 14.03 4.03 18.03
N THR A 214 14.42 2.79 18.32
CA THR A 214 15.79 2.43 18.70
C THR A 214 16.79 2.68 17.56
N TYR A 215 16.38 2.43 16.31
CA TYR A 215 17.21 2.78 15.15
C TYR A 215 17.45 4.30 15.06
N VAL A 216 16.40 5.12 15.16
CA VAL A 216 16.53 6.57 15.05
C VAL A 216 17.27 7.16 16.24
N MET A 217 17.07 6.68 17.47
CA MET A 217 17.87 7.11 18.63
C MET A 217 19.38 6.93 18.41
N LYS A 218 19.78 5.85 17.72
CA LYS A 218 21.19 5.58 17.41
C LYS A 218 21.75 6.42 16.25
N HIS A 219 20.89 6.81 15.31
CA HIS A 219 21.29 7.44 14.03
C HIS A 219 20.73 8.86 13.85
N MET A 220 20.22 9.50 14.90
CA MET A 220 19.34 10.68 14.82
C MET A 220 19.92 11.83 13.99
N SER A 221 21.19 12.16 14.20
CA SER A 221 21.93 13.22 13.49
C SER A 221 22.17 12.95 12.01
N GLU A 222 22.02 11.70 11.56
CA GLU A 222 22.18 11.27 10.16
C GLU A 222 20.83 11.26 9.43
N VAL A 223 19.75 10.82 10.11
CA VAL A 223 18.45 10.53 9.48
C VAL A 223 17.36 11.56 9.77
N GLN A 224 17.32 12.17 10.95
CA GLN A 224 16.25 13.08 11.37
C GLN A 224 16.67 14.54 11.18
N ARG A 225 15.70 15.45 11.02
CA ARG A 225 16.01 16.88 10.90
C ARG A 225 16.22 17.47 12.31
N PRO A 226 17.16 18.41 12.50
CA PRO A 226 17.26 19.17 13.75
C PRO A 226 15.92 19.80 14.13
N GLU A 227 15.57 19.74 15.42
CA GLU A 227 14.39 20.38 16.02
C GLU A 227 13.04 20.01 15.36
N ASN A 228 13.00 18.87 14.67
CA ASN A 228 11.88 18.53 13.79
C ASN A 228 11.72 17.02 13.64
N VAL A 229 10.58 16.50 14.08
CA VAL A 229 10.22 15.06 14.05
C VAL A 229 10.32 14.41 12.65
N HIS A 230 10.35 15.18 11.56
CA HIS A 230 10.44 14.68 10.18
C HIS A 230 11.87 14.37 9.74
N PHE A 231 12.01 13.43 8.81
CA PHE A 231 13.28 12.88 8.37
C PHE A 231 13.85 13.59 7.14
N THR A 232 15.15 13.44 6.90
CA THR A 232 15.79 13.79 5.61
C THR A 232 15.27 12.84 4.52
N GLN A 233 15.62 13.08 3.24
CA GLN A 233 15.24 12.14 2.17
C GLN A 233 15.90 10.76 2.39
N GLU A 234 17.19 10.76 2.73
CA GLU A 234 17.94 9.54 3.08
C GLU A 234 17.40 8.90 4.36
N GLY A 235 17.09 9.68 5.40
CA GLY A 235 16.48 9.15 6.61
C GLY A 235 15.12 8.50 6.35
N SER A 236 14.28 9.12 5.51
CA SER A 236 13.01 8.54 5.07
C SER A 236 13.22 7.24 4.29
N ARG A 237 14.28 7.14 3.49
CA ARG A 237 14.70 5.89 2.84
C ARG A 237 15.14 4.83 3.85
N ARG A 238 15.90 5.17 4.89
CA ARG A 238 16.27 4.22 5.96
C ARG A 238 15.05 3.70 6.73
N LEU A 239 14.07 4.55 6.98
CA LEU A 239 12.79 4.11 7.54
C LEU A 239 12.03 3.16 6.59
N ALA A 240 12.14 3.36 5.27
CA ALA A 240 11.57 2.43 4.29
C ALA A 240 12.30 1.08 4.24
N GLU A 241 13.63 1.06 4.43
CA GLU A 241 14.44 -0.16 4.48
C GLU A 241 14.10 -1.03 5.71
N LEU A 242 13.80 -0.42 6.86
CA LEU A 242 13.27 -1.11 8.04
C LEU A 242 11.88 -1.69 7.78
N ALA A 243 10.93 -0.85 7.38
CA ALA A 243 9.55 -1.26 7.13
C ALA A 243 9.45 -2.35 6.05
N ALA A 244 10.25 -2.25 4.98
CA ALA A 244 10.33 -3.29 3.95
C ALA A 244 10.75 -4.64 4.52
N LYS A 245 11.77 -4.66 5.38
CA LYS A 245 12.23 -5.89 6.04
C LYS A 245 11.13 -6.48 6.94
N ALA A 246 10.49 -5.67 7.78
CA ALA A 246 9.42 -6.12 8.67
C ALA A 246 8.21 -6.68 7.89
N ILE A 247 7.84 -6.03 6.78
CA ILE A 247 6.79 -6.50 5.86
C ILE A 247 7.21 -7.82 5.19
N GLU A 248 8.44 -7.92 4.64
CA GLU A 248 8.96 -9.15 4.03
C GLU A 248 9.09 -10.32 5.02
N GLU A 249 9.17 -10.08 6.32
CA GLU A 249 9.10 -11.11 7.36
C GLU A 249 7.67 -11.62 7.60
N GLN A 250 6.64 -10.82 7.27
CA GLN A 250 5.23 -11.25 7.31
C GLN A 250 4.70 -11.78 5.95
N LEU A 251 5.39 -11.55 4.84
CA LEU A 251 4.99 -12.09 3.51
C LEU A 251 5.53 -13.50 3.21
N LYS A 252 6.04 -14.18 4.25
CA LYS A 252 6.48 -15.58 4.25
C LYS A 252 5.42 -16.48 4.92
#